data_AF-A0A7S1Q3S3-F1
#
_entry.id   AF-A0A7S1Q3S3-F1
#
_cell.length_a   1.000
_cell.length_b   1.000
_cell.length_c   1.000
_cell.angle_alpha   90.00
_cell.angle_beta   90.00
_cell.angle_gamma   90.00
#
_symmetry.space_group_name_H-M   'P 1'
#
loop_
_entity.id
_entity.type
_entity.pdbx_description
1 polymer ?
#
loop_
_entity_poly.entity_id
_entity_poly.type
_entity_poly.pdbx_seq_one_letter_code
_entity_poly.pdbx_strand_id
1 'polypeptide(L)'
;EPEGLLRSARTVYRTPEAFAAQVGNMVPCPEGRVRAVADGEVFELLAGRPLKCHFMEGHARHHIVVHDPVTSSAFTGDAFGSTYDDAFEYGLALGTTVPATTPIDFDFRKAMEAADRVEAMGVAHAWPTHFGPISDVPGAAAQLRALLPKFEGVRHDLSVRMQRGATPVEAQAFGEERVEAIICDHFAARGLQSPPADFWTGRMRLEREINTQGLVVAAQRFPVDLAAATEARSKL
;
A
#
# COMPACT_ATOMS: atom_id res chain seq x y z
N GLU A 1 -10.85 -5.85 -19.47
CA GLU A 1 -9.92 -6.90 -19.95
C GLU A 1 -8.87 -7.30 -18.90
N PRO A 2 -8.92 -8.55 -18.41
CA PRO A 2 -7.96 -9.12 -17.45
C PRO A 2 -6.49 -8.99 -17.87
N GLU A 3 -6.21 -9.02 -19.18
CA GLU A 3 -4.86 -8.88 -19.74
C GLU A 3 -4.24 -7.51 -19.43
N GLY A 4 -5.07 -6.48 -19.23
CA GLY A 4 -4.62 -5.16 -18.79
C GLY A 4 -4.04 -5.18 -17.38
N LEU A 5 -4.71 -5.89 -16.45
CA LEU A 5 -4.23 -6.06 -15.07
C LEU A 5 -2.93 -6.86 -15.03
N LEU A 6 -2.84 -7.94 -15.82
CA LEU A 6 -1.61 -8.75 -15.91
C LEU A 6 -0.43 -7.95 -16.45
N ARG A 7 -0.67 -7.13 -17.48
CA ARG A 7 0.38 -6.29 -18.07
C ARG A 7 0.87 -5.24 -17.09
N SER A 8 -0.06 -4.58 -16.38
CA SER A 8 0.22 -3.63 -15.31
C SER A 8 1.05 -4.29 -14.20
N ALA A 9 0.58 -5.40 -13.65
CA ALA A 9 1.26 -6.11 -12.56
C ALA A 9 2.68 -6.54 -12.94
N ARG A 10 2.91 -7.03 -14.17
CA ARG A 10 4.25 -7.44 -14.65
C ARG A 10 5.29 -6.31 -14.61
N THR A 11 4.88 -5.05 -14.78
CA THR A 11 5.81 -3.91 -14.69
C THR A 11 6.41 -3.74 -13.29
N VAL A 12 5.72 -4.25 -12.27
CA VAL A 12 6.16 -4.21 -10.87
C VAL A 12 7.19 -5.31 -10.54
N TYR A 13 7.35 -6.35 -11.36
CA TYR A 13 8.21 -7.48 -11.00
C TYR A 13 9.54 -7.55 -11.76
N ARG A 14 9.90 -6.51 -12.53
CA ARG A 14 11.15 -6.34 -13.34
C ARG A 14 11.37 -7.41 -14.42
N THR A 15 11.24 -8.71 -14.12
CA THR A 15 11.37 -9.82 -15.08
C THR A 15 10.16 -10.76 -15.07
N PRO A 16 9.86 -11.44 -16.18
CA PRO A 16 8.81 -12.47 -16.24
C PRO A 16 9.02 -13.62 -15.25
N GLU A 17 10.27 -13.99 -14.97
CA GLU A 17 10.63 -15.07 -14.04
C GLU A 17 10.34 -14.68 -12.60
N ALA A 18 10.69 -13.45 -12.21
CA ALA A 18 10.37 -12.91 -10.89
C ALA A 18 8.85 -12.78 -10.69
N PHE A 19 8.12 -12.37 -11.72
CA PHE A 19 6.66 -12.37 -11.71
C PHE A 19 6.09 -13.78 -11.54
N ALA A 20 6.53 -14.75 -12.35
CA ALA A 20 6.03 -16.12 -12.30
C ALA A 20 6.34 -16.80 -10.95
N ALA A 21 7.51 -16.52 -10.36
CA ALA A 21 7.90 -17.06 -9.05
C ALA A 21 7.02 -16.54 -7.90
N GLN A 22 6.52 -15.29 -8.00
CA GLN A 22 5.73 -14.64 -6.95
C GLN A 22 4.23 -14.83 -7.13
N VAL A 23 3.74 -14.67 -8.37
CA VAL A 23 2.30 -14.57 -8.67
C VAL A 23 1.77 -15.81 -9.39
N GLY A 24 2.65 -16.71 -9.84
CA GLY A 24 2.27 -17.92 -10.56
C GLY A 24 1.65 -17.66 -11.93
N ASN A 25 0.93 -18.67 -12.44
CA ASN A 25 0.20 -18.57 -13.70
C ASN A 25 -1.24 -18.09 -13.46
N MET A 26 -1.52 -16.84 -13.79
CA MET A 26 -2.87 -16.28 -13.70
C MET A 26 -3.67 -16.54 -14.97
N VAL A 27 -4.84 -17.17 -14.81
CA VAL A 27 -5.81 -17.41 -15.88
C VAL A 27 -7.03 -16.50 -15.71
N PRO A 28 -7.56 -15.90 -16.79
CA PRO A 28 -8.73 -15.04 -16.70
C PRO A 28 -9.96 -15.82 -16.21
N CYS A 29 -10.75 -15.21 -15.33
CA CYS A 29 -12.05 -15.75 -14.95
C CYS A 29 -13.07 -15.49 -16.08
N PRO A 30 -13.86 -16.49 -16.52
CA PRO A 30 -14.93 -16.26 -17.48
C PRO A 30 -15.89 -15.16 -17.02
N GLU A 31 -16.27 -14.24 -17.90
CA GLU A 31 -17.10 -13.08 -17.56
C GLU A 31 -18.41 -13.47 -16.86
N GLY A 32 -19.10 -14.50 -17.33
CA GLY A 32 -20.33 -15.02 -16.71
C GLY A 32 -20.15 -15.62 -15.31
N ARG A 33 -18.92 -15.71 -14.80
CA ARG A 33 -18.58 -16.13 -13.43
C ARG A 33 -18.11 -14.97 -12.54
N VAL A 34 -18.14 -13.74 -13.06
CA VAL A 34 -17.76 -12.53 -12.34
C VAL A 34 -19.01 -11.67 -12.15
N ARG A 35 -19.25 -11.21 -10.93
CA ARG A 35 -20.28 -10.24 -10.63
C ARG A 35 -19.62 -8.94 -10.19
N ALA A 36 -19.85 -7.87 -10.94
CA ALA A 36 -19.46 -6.54 -10.49
C ALA A 36 -20.34 -6.13 -9.30
N VAL A 37 -19.73 -5.41 -8.35
CA VAL A 37 -20.41 -4.80 -7.22
C VAL A 37 -20.32 -3.28 -7.36
N ALA A 38 -21.35 -2.55 -6.95
CA ALA A 38 -21.31 -1.08 -6.90
C ALA A 38 -20.77 -0.57 -5.56
N ASP A 39 -20.30 0.69 -5.53
CA ASP A 39 -19.98 1.36 -4.27
C ASP A 39 -21.23 1.48 -3.39
N GLY A 40 -21.11 1.10 -2.13
CA GLY A 40 -22.20 1.07 -1.16
C GLY A 40 -23.19 -0.09 -1.33
N GLU A 41 -23.00 -0.96 -2.32
CA GLU A 41 -23.86 -2.12 -2.54
C GLU A 41 -23.82 -3.07 -1.33
N VAL A 42 -24.98 -3.58 -0.95
CA VAL A 42 -25.12 -4.61 0.08
C VAL A 42 -25.47 -5.93 -0.59
N PHE A 43 -24.73 -6.98 -0.26
CA PHE A 43 -25.07 -8.35 -0.67
C PHE A 43 -25.16 -9.25 0.56
N GLU A 44 -26.03 -10.26 0.47
CA GLU A 44 -26.24 -11.21 1.56
C GLU A 44 -25.39 -12.46 1.35
N LEU A 45 -24.68 -12.87 2.40
CA LEU A 45 -24.12 -14.21 2.49
C LEU A 45 -25.22 -15.23 2.83
N LEU A 46 -24.82 -16.51 2.92
CA LEU A 46 -25.68 -17.56 3.46
C LEU A 46 -26.27 -17.15 4.82
N ALA A 47 -27.52 -17.55 5.05
CA ALA A 47 -28.31 -17.20 6.24
C ALA A 47 -28.62 -15.69 6.42
N GLY A 48 -28.55 -14.88 5.35
CA GLY A 48 -29.02 -13.49 5.36
C GLY A 48 -28.08 -12.50 6.03
N ARG A 49 -26.78 -12.84 6.20
CA ARG A 49 -25.79 -11.91 6.76
C ARG A 49 -25.44 -10.83 5.73
N PRO A 50 -25.69 -9.53 6.00
CA PRO A 50 -25.39 -8.47 5.04
C PRO A 50 -23.89 -8.14 5.06
N LEU A 51 -23.31 -7.96 3.88
CA LEU A 51 -21.98 -7.37 3.67
C LEU A 51 -22.11 -6.16 2.78
N LYS A 52 -21.45 -5.06 3.14
CA LYS A 52 -21.46 -3.82 2.38
C LYS A 52 -20.12 -3.59 1.68
N CYS A 53 -20.14 -3.41 0.37
CA CYS A 53 -18.97 -3.05 -0.42
C CYS A 53 -18.73 -1.55 -0.40
N HIS A 54 -17.47 -1.15 -0.29
CA HIS A 54 -17.02 0.22 -0.42
C HIS A 54 -15.88 0.27 -1.43
N PHE A 55 -16.05 1.03 -2.51
CA PHE A 55 -14.94 1.33 -3.41
C PHE A 55 -13.95 2.22 -2.68
N MET A 56 -12.69 1.79 -2.66
CA MET A 56 -11.64 2.40 -1.87
C MET A 56 -10.38 2.56 -2.70
N GLU A 57 -10.36 3.61 -3.51
CA GLU A 57 -9.18 3.96 -4.27
C GLU A 57 -8.02 4.41 -3.35
N GLY A 58 -6.81 4.48 -3.89
CA GLY A 58 -5.60 4.84 -3.15
C GLY A 58 -4.50 3.84 -3.42
N HIS A 59 -4.66 2.61 -2.93
CA HIS A 59 -3.77 1.50 -3.30
C HIS A 59 -3.91 1.14 -4.78
N ALA A 60 -5.14 0.87 -5.23
CA ALA A 60 -5.48 0.60 -6.64
C ALA A 60 -6.86 1.17 -6.98
N ARG A 61 -7.09 1.49 -8.26
CA ARG A 61 -8.35 2.06 -8.76
C ARG A 61 -9.60 1.17 -8.58
N HIS A 62 -9.39 -0.12 -8.40
CA HIS A 62 -10.45 -1.14 -8.34
C HIS A 62 -10.51 -1.82 -6.97
N HIS A 63 -9.85 -1.24 -5.96
CA HIS A 63 -9.82 -1.82 -4.62
C HIS A 63 -11.18 -1.65 -3.91
N ILE A 64 -11.60 -2.69 -3.21
CA ILE A 64 -12.87 -2.77 -2.48
C ILE A 64 -12.57 -3.12 -1.02
N VAL A 65 -13.18 -2.35 -0.11
CA VAL A 65 -13.29 -2.69 1.31
C VAL A 65 -14.66 -3.31 1.55
N VAL A 66 -14.71 -4.45 2.26
CA VAL A 66 -15.96 -5.12 2.61
C VAL A 66 -16.25 -4.89 4.09
N HIS A 67 -17.33 -4.20 4.40
CA HIS A 67 -17.79 -3.95 5.76
C HIS A 67 -18.81 -5.01 6.19
N ASP A 68 -18.54 -5.61 7.33
CA ASP A 68 -19.35 -6.62 7.99
C ASP A 68 -19.89 -6.07 9.33
N PRO A 69 -21.14 -5.61 9.36
CA PRO A 69 -21.71 -4.99 10.56
C PRO A 69 -21.96 -5.98 11.69
N VAL A 70 -22.09 -7.29 11.38
CA VAL A 70 -22.39 -8.32 12.40
C VAL A 70 -21.20 -8.55 13.32
N THR A 71 -19.98 -8.56 12.77
CA THR A 71 -18.74 -8.68 13.56
C THR A 71 -18.06 -7.34 13.83
N SER A 72 -18.69 -6.22 13.46
CA SER A 72 -18.08 -4.88 13.50
C SER A 72 -16.68 -4.90 12.88
N SER A 73 -16.59 -5.40 11.65
CA SER A 73 -15.32 -5.64 10.96
C SER A 73 -15.28 -5.01 9.58
N ALA A 74 -14.14 -4.46 9.18
CA ALA A 74 -13.86 -4.09 7.80
C ALA A 74 -12.76 -4.98 7.24
N PHE A 75 -13.01 -5.70 6.15
CA PHE A 75 -12.00 -6.39 5.36
C PHE A 75 -11.41 -5.38 4.38
N THR A 76 -10.28 -4.80 4.76
CA THR A 76 -9.72 -3.62 4.11
C THR A 76 -8.79 -3.94 2.96
N GLY A 77 -8.35 -5.19 2.85
CA GLY A 77 -7.21 -5.55 1.98
C GLY A 77 -6.05 -4.57 2.19
N ASP A 78 -5.40 -4.18 1.09
CA ASP A 78 -4.27 -3.24 1.12
C ASP A 78 -4.66 -1.75 1.13
N ALA A 79 -5.96 -1.40 1.06
CA ALA A 79 -6.41 0.00 1.12
C ALA A 79 -6.17 0.65 2.49
N PHE A 80 -5.95 -0.16 3.53
CA PHE A 80 -5.60 0.30 4.87
C PHE A 80 -4.16 -0.12 5.26
N GLY A 81 -3.30 -0.26 4.24
CA GLY A 81 -1.89 -0.64 4.40
C GLY A 81 -1.69 -2.11 4.79
N SER A 82 -0.45 -2.42 5.16
CA SER A 82 -0.01 -3.73 5.62
C SER A 82 0.37 -3.67 7.09
N THR A 83 0.06 -4.72 7.85
CA THR A 83 0.50 -4.85 9.25
C THR A 83 1.72 -5.75 9.36
N TYR A 84 2.40 -5.71 10.51
CA TYR A 84 3.64 -6.46 10.76
C TYR A 84 3.59 -7.18 12.11
N ASP A 85 2.44 -7.73 12.46
CA ASP A 85 2.18 -8.30 13.81
C ASP A 85 2.97 -9.58 14.11
N ASP A 86 3.43 -10.30 13.10
CA ASP A 86 4.42 -11.38 13.22
C ASP A 86 5.79 -10.90 13.74
N ALA A 87 6.11 -9.60 13.69
CA ALA A 87 7.30 -9.04 14.34
C ALA A 87 7.10 -8.74 15.83
N PHE A 88 5.94 -9.06 16.39
CA PHE A 88 5.64 -8.86 17.80
C PHE A 88 6.61 -9.58 18.73
N GLU A 89 7.11 -10.76 18.34
CA GLU A 89 8.13 -11.50 19.11
C GLU A 89 9.46 -10.74 19.23
N TYR A 90 9.71 -9.78 18.33
CA TYR A 90 10.86 -8.88 18.36
C TYR A 90 10.53 -7.53 19.01
N GLY A 91 9.43 -7.45 19.77
CA GLY A 91 9.02 -6.25 20.51
C GLY A 91 8.22 -5.22 19.71
N LEU A 92 7.95 -5.46 18.42
CA LEU A 92 7.14 -4.54 17.63
C LEU A 92 5.70 -4.50 18.15
N ALA A 93 5.16 -3.30 18.38
CA ALA A 93 3.78 -3.15 18.80
C ALA A 93 2.79 -3.74 17.78
N LEU A 94 1.77 -4.46 18.26
CA LEU A 94 0.66 -4.93 17.42
C LEU A 94 -0.05 -3.76 16.74
N GLY A 95 -0.59 -4.00 15.55
CA GLY A 95 -1.19 -2.97 14.70
C GLY A 95 -0.17 -1.96 14.19
N THR A 96 1.11 -2.35 14.08
CA THR A 96 2.09 -1.54 13.34
C THR A 96 1.75 -1.61 11.86
N THR A 97 1.33 -0.48 11.29
CA THR A 97 0.83 -0.38 9.93
C THR A 97 1.73 0.49 9.06
N VAL A 98 2.00 0.05 7.83
CA VAL A 98 2.75 0.78 6.80
C VAL A 98 1.90 0.90 5.53
N PRO A 99 1.98 2.02 4.79
CA PRO A 99 1.29 2.14 3.50
C PRO A 99 1.71 1.05 2.50
N ALA A 100 0.75 0.52 1.75
CA ALA A 100 1.00 -0.40 0.64
C ALA A 100 0.99 0.37 -0.68
N THR A 101 2.17 0.79 -1.16
CA THR A 101 2.33 1.65 -2.34
C THR A 101 2.65 0.89 -3.62
N THR A 102 2.46 -0.42 -3.59
CA THR A 102 2.95 -1.37 -4.60
C THR A 102 2.34 -1.23 -6.00
N PRO A 103 1.07 -0.83 -6.20
CA PRO A 103 0.49 -0.77 -7.56
C PRO A 103 0.89 0.49 -8.33
N ILE A 104 0.95 0.38 -9.66
CA ILE A 104 1.26 1.51 -10.56
C ILE A 104 0.21 2.64 -10.56
N ASP A 105 -0.94 2.37 -9.94
CA ASP A 105 -2.07 3.28 -9.83
C ASP A 105 -2.16 3.89 -8.42
N PHE A 106 -1.10 3.77 -7.61
CA PHE A 106 -1.09 4.36 -6.27
C PHE A 106 -1.35 5.87 -6.32
N ASP A 107 -2.33 6.31 -5.53
CA ASP A 107 -2.73 7.70 -5.38
C ASP A 107 -2.67 8.08 -3.91
N PHE A 108 -1.71 8.95 -3.58
CA PHE A 108 -1.46 9.40 -2.21
C PHE A 108 -2.69 10.07 -1.58
N ARG A 109 -3.41 10.92 -2.32
CA ARG A 109 -4.56 11.65 -1.76
C ARG A 109 -5.70 10.70 -1.48
N LYS A 110 -5.97 9.78 -2.41
CA LYS A 110 -7.00 8.75 -2.21
C LYS A 110 -6.62 7.75 -1.12
N ALA A 111 -5.34 7.44 -0.95
CA ALA A 111 -4.88 6.59 0.16
C ALA A 111 -5.07 7.27 1.54
N MET A 112 -4.86 8.58 1.63
CA MET A 112 -5.21 9.36 2.83
C MET A 112 -6.72 9.32 3.10
N GLU A 113 -7.54 9.58 2.06
CA GLU A 113 -9.00 9.49 2.15
C GLU A 113 -9.47 8.08 2.54
N ALA A 114 -8.79 7.04 2.06
CA ALA A 114 -9.09 5.66 2.42
C ALA A 114 -8.85 5.39 3.91
N ALA A 115 -7.74 5.89 4.46
CA ALA A 115 -7.46 5.78 5.88
C ALA A 115 -8.54 6.47 6.72
N ASP A 116 -8.93 7.70 6.34
CA ASP A 116 -9.99 8.46 7.03
C ASP A 116 -11.36 7.77 6.91
N ARG A 117 -11.67 7.21 5.73
CA ARG A 117 -12.94 6.50 5.50
C ARG A 117 -13.03 5.23 6.32
N VAL A 118 -11.96 4.44 6.43
CA VAL A 118 -11.93 3.22 7.26
C VAL A 118 -12.04 3.57 8.74
N GLU A 119 -11.31 4.60 9.21
CA GLU A 119 -11.44 5.12 10.59
C GLU A 119 -12.89 5.54 10.89
N ALA A 120 -13.52 6.27 9.97
CA ALA A 120 -14.90 6.73 10.10
C ALA A 120 -15.96 5.62 10.07
N MET A 121 -15.62 4.39 9.66
CA MET A 121 -16.56 3.26 9.74
C MET A 121 -16.86 2.87 11.20
N GLY A 122 -15.99 3.22 12.15
CA GLY A 122 -16.18 2.92 13.57
C GLY A 122 -16.24 1.42 13.87
N VAL A 123 -15.56 0.60 13.07
CA VAL A 123 -15.48 -0.86 13.24
C VAL A 123 -14.56 -1.22 14.40
N ALA A 124 -14.88 -2.30 15.12
CA ALA A 124 -14.02 -2.84 16.16
C ALA A 124 -12.72 -3.43 15.61
N HIS A 125 -12.76 -3.97 14.39
CA HIS A 125 -11.60 -4.60 13.75
C HIS A 125 -11.45 -4.22 12.27
N ALA A 126 -10.25 -3.87 11.85
CA ALA A 126 -9.86 -3.81 10.44
C ALA A 126 -8.99 -5.03 10.09
N TRP A 127 -9.29 -5.69 8.97
CA TRP A 127 -8.64 -6.90 8.49
C TRP A 127 -7.92 -6.60 7.17
N PRO A 128 -6.64 -6.21 7.22
CA PRO A 128 -5.80 -6.09 6.05
C PRO A 128 -5.49 -7.46 5.44
N THR A 129 -4.91 -7.49 4.24
CA THR A 129 -4.51 -8.74 3.57
C THR A 129 -3.42 -9.49 4.33
N HIS A 130 -2.60 -8.74 5.08
CA HIS A 130 -1.42 -9.25 5.75
C HIS A 130 -1.65 -9.34 7.26
N PHE A 131 -1.49 -10.56 7.79
CA PHE A 131 -1.57 -10.93 9.22
C PHE A 131 -2.97 -10.85 9.84
N GLY A 132 -3.04 -10.39 11.10
CA GLY A 132 -4.22 -10.44 11.95
C GLY A 132 -5.05 -9.15 11.93
N PRO A 133 -6.10 -9.10 12.76
CA PRO A 133 -6.95 -7.94 12.87
C PRO A 133 -6.25 -6.79 13.60
N ILE A 134 -6.42 -5.58 13.07
CA ILE A 134 -6.13 -4.34 13.78
C ILE A 134 -7.32 -4.02 14.68
N SER A 135 -7.11 -4.02 15.99
CA SER A 135 -8.15 -3.63 16.97
C SER A 135 -8.10 -2.14 17.33
N ASP A 136 -6.95 -1.49 17.16
CA ASP A 136 -6.80 -0.04 17.28
C ASP A 136 -6.85 0.62 15.89
N VAL A 137 -8.04 0.65 15.31
CA VAL A 137 -8.26 1.23 13.97
C VAL A 137 -7.89 2.72 13.91
N PRO A 138 -8.26 3.58 14.89
CA PRO A 138 -7.83 4.98 14.90
C PRO A 138 -6.31 5.13 15.00
N GLY A 139 -5.64 4.29 15.81
CA GLY A 139 -4.18 4.29 15.91
C GLY A 139 -3.51 3.88 14.59
N ALA A 140 -4.03 2.89 13.87
CA ALA A 140 -3.54 2.52 12.54
C ALA A 140 -3.78 3.62 11.50
N ALA A 141 -4.94 4.26 11.50
CA ALA A 141 -5.23 5.40 10.62
C ALA A 141 -4.26 6.57 10.88
N ALA A 142 -3.97 6.86 12.16
CA ALA A 142 -3.00 7.88 12.53
C ALA A 142 -1.57 7.55 12.03
N GLN A 143 -1.17 6.28 12.06
CA GLN A 143 0.12 5.84 11.50
C GLN A 143 0.16 6.06 9.98
N LEU A 144 -0.89 5.66 9.26
CA LEU A 144 -0.98 5.89 7.81
C LEU A 144 -0.92 7.38 7.47
N ARG A 145 -1.68 8.22 8.18
CA ARG A 145 -1.66 9.68 8.02
C ARG A 145 -0.26 10.29 8.26
N ALA A 146 0.53 9.71 9.15
CA ALA A 146 1.89 10.16 9.41
C ALA A 146 2.93 9.66 8.38
N LEU A 147 2.72 8.46 7.83
CA LEU A 147 3.67 7.82 6.90
C LEU A 147 3.45 8.19 5.45
N LEU A 148 2.19 8.24 4.99
CA LEU A 148 1.85 8.54 3.60
C LEU A 148 2.56 9.81 3.07
N PRO A 149 2.63 10.94 3.82
CA PRO A 149 3.33 12.14 3.34
C PRO A 149 4.84 11.94 3.15
N LYS A 150 5.45 11.06 3.96
CA LYS A 150 6.88 10.72 3.83
C LYS A 150 7.12 9.92 2.55
N PHE A 151 6.26 8.97 2.24
CA PHE A 151 6.31 8.18 1.00
C PHE A 151 6.07 9.07 -0.23
N GLU A 152 5.14 10.01 -0.16
CA GLU A 152 4.93 11.01 -1.21
C GLU A 152 6.16 11.92 -1.40
N GLY A 153 6.86 12.27 -0.32
CA GLY A 153 8.15 12.96 -0.39
C GLY A 153 9.21 12.15 -1.15
N VAL A 154 9.29 10.84 -0.91
CA VAL A 154 10.19 9.95 -1.68
C VAL A 154 9.79 9.91 -3.15
N ARG A 155 8.51 9.77 -3.47
CA ARG A 155 8.00 9.81 -4.85
C ARG A 155 8.36 11.12 -5.56
N HIS A 156 8.21 12.25 -4.86
CA HIS A 156 8.58 13.56 -5.37
C HIS A 156 10.09 13.62 -5.69
N ASP A 157 10.95 13.22 -4.74
CA ASP A 157 12.40 13.21 -4.93
C ASP A 157 12.85 12.27 -6.07
N LEU A 158 12.22 11.10 -6.18
CA LEU A 158 12.41 10.18 -7.31
C LEU A 158 12.07 10.88 -8.62
N SER A 159 10.92 11.55 -8.71
CA SER A 159 10.51 12.26 -9.92
C SER A 159 11.51 13.34 -10.33
N VAL A 160 12.01 14.13 -9.37
CA VAL A 160 13.03 15.15 -9.64
C VAL A 160 14.34 14.52 -10.15
N ARG A 161 14.82 13.46 -9.49
CA ARG A 161 16.07 12.77 -9.87
C ARG A 161 15.99 12.17 -11.27
N MET A 162 14.88 11.52 -11.58
CA MET A 162 14.66 10.89 -12.89
C MET A 162 14.59 11.93 -14.00
N GLN A 163 13.90 13.06 -13.78
CA GLN A 163 13.89 14.18 -14.73
C GLN A 163 15.26 14.83 -14.91
N ARG A 164 16.17 14.70 -13.94
CA ARG A 164 17.57 15.13 -14.01
C ARG A 164 18.52 14.06 -14.56
N GLY A 165 17.99 12.95 -15.07
CA GLY A 165 18.78 11.93 -15.78
C GLY A 165 19.22 10.74 -14.93
N ALA A 166 18.70 10.56 -13.71
CA ALA A 166 18.96 9.34 -12.94
C ALA A 166 18.43 8.11 -13.70
N THR A 167 19.26 7.07 -13.80
CA THR A 167 18.88 5.79 -14.38
C THR A 167 17.84 5.07 -13.50
N PRO A 168 17.08 4.11 -14.04
CA PRO A 168 16.15 3.32 -13.23
C PRO A 168 16.80 2.62 -12.03
N VAL A 169 18.05 2.17 -12.17
CA VAL A 169 18.80 1.51 -11.10
C VAL A 169 19.16 2.50 -9.99
N GLU A 170 19.64 3.70 -10.34
CA GLU A 170 19.96 4.75 -9.37
C GLU A 170 18.71 5.26 -8.64
N ALA A 171 17.61 5.45 -9.39
CA ALA A 171 16.33 5.85 -8.81
C ALA A 171 15.81 4.79 -7.83
N GLN A 172 15.85 3.52 -8.22
CA GLN A 172 15.43 2.42 -7.36
C GLN A 172 16.28 2.33 -6.08
N ALA A 173 17.61 2.37 -6.19
CA ALA A 173 18.50 2.32 -5.04
C ALA A 173 18.24 3.47 -4.06
N PHE A 174 18.06 4.70 -4.58
CA PHE A 174 17.69 5.85 -3.76
C PHE A 174 16.33 5.66 -3.08
N GLY A 175 15.32 5.18 -3.80
CA GLY A 175 13.99 4.95 -3.23
C GLY A 175 14.01 3.89 -2.13
N GLU A 176 14.72 2.79 -2.34
CA GLU A 176 14.83 1.69 -1.38
C GLU A 176 15.49 2.16 -0.08
N GLU A 177 16.60 2.92 -0.17
CA GLU A 177 17.28 3.51 1.00
C GLU A 177 16.33 4.42 1.81
N ARG A 178 15.54 5.26 1.13
CA ARG A 178 14.65 6.23 1.80
C ARG A 178 13.42 5.56 2.40
N VAL A 179 12.81 4.62 1.69
CA VAL A 179 11.67 3.84 2.19
C VAL A 179 12.10 2.99 3.38
N GLU A 180 13.25 2.33 3.29
CA GLU A 180 13.81 1.55 4.40
C GLU A 180 14.04 2.43 5.63
N ALA A 181 14.68 3.59 5.49
CA ALA A 181 14.88 4.51 6.60
C ALA A 181 13.55 4.93 7.27
N ILE A 182 12.51 5.24 6.48
CA ILE A 182 11.19 5.62 7.00
C ILE A 182 10.55 4.46 7.79
N ILE A 183 10.63 3.23 7.27
CA ILE A 183 10.05 2.05 7.91
C ILE A 183 10.84 1.70 9.18
N CYS A 184 12.17 1.74 9.14
CA CYS A 184 13.04 1.52 10.29
C CYS A 184 12.72 2.51 11.42
N ASP A 185 12.63 3.81 11.11
CA ASP A 185 12.27 4.83 12.09
C ASP A 185 10.89 4.58 12.70
N HIS A 186 9.91 4.19 11.86
CA HIS A 186 8.56 3.86 12.31
C HIS A 186 8.53 2.65 13.24
N PHE A 187 9.24 1.59 12.87
CA PHE A 187 9.31 0.36 13.66
C PHE A 187 10.05 0.58 14.98
N ALA A 188 11.15 1.33 14.96
CA ALA A 188 11.89 1.71 16.17
C ALA A 188 11.02 2.54 17.13
N ALA A 189 10.28 3.52 16.61
CA ALA A 189 9.33 4.32 17.40
C ALA A 189 8.19 3.48 18.00
N ARG A 190 7.94 2.29 17.44
CA ARG A 190 6.91 1.34 17.88
C ARG A 190 7.47 0.13 18.60
N GLY A 191 8.71 0.22 19.07
CA GLY A 191 9.28 -0.74 20.02
C GLY A 191 9.96 -1.95 19.40
N LEU A 192 10.19 -1.98 18.08
CA LEU A 192 11.03 -3.03 17.50
C LEU A 192 12.41 -3.04 18.17
N GLN A 193 12.73 -4.15 18.82
CA GLN A 193 13.98 -4.39 19.53
C GLN A 193 14.79 -5.44 18.78
N SER A 194 16.12 -5.22 18.71
CA SER A 194 17.15 -6.17 18.25
C SER A 194 16.64 -7.32 17.35
N PRO A 195 16.02 -7.00 16.19
CA PRO A 195 15.53 -8.05 15.31
C PRO A 195 16.72 -8.84 14.76
N PRO A 196 16.55 -10.12 14.43
CA PRO A 196 17.63 -10.90 13.86
C PRO A 196 18.07 -10.29 12.52
N ALA A 197 19.33 -10.48 12.13
CA ALA A 197 19.91 -9.82 10.96
C ALA A 197 19.17 -10.16 9.64
N ASP A 198 18.52 -11.31 9.59
CA ASP A 198 17.68 -11.77 8.48
C ASP A 198 16.30 -11.10 8.43
N PHE A 199 15.84 -10.45 9.50
CA PHE A 199 14.62 -9.62 9.48
C PHE A 199 14.72 -8.53 8.40
N TRP A 200 15.85 -7.81 8.38
CA TRP A 200 16.08 -6.73 7.44
C TRP A 200 16.40 -7.24 6.04
N THR A 201 17.26 -8.27 5.95
CA THR A 201 17.75 -8.78 4.65
C THR A 201 16.76 -9.73 3.97
N GLY A 202 15.84 -10.34 4.71
CA GLY A 202 14.76 -11.19 4.20
C GLY A 202 13.45 -10.42 4.08
N ARG A 203 12.82 -10.13 5.22
CA ARG A 203 11.44 -9.62 5.27
C ARG A 203 11.31 -8.20 4.73
N MET A 204 12.12 -7.29 5.24
CA MET A 204 12.09 -5.88 4.82
C MET A 204 12.63 -5.67 3.41
N ARG A 205 13.39 -6.63 2.88
CA ARG A 205 13.84 -6.60 1.49
C ARG A 205 12.67 -6.59 0.52
N LEU A 206 11.68 -7.48 0.68
CA LEU A 206 10.52 -7.51 -0.21
C LEU A 206 9.69 -6.23 -0.09
N GLU A 207 9.50 -5.77 1.14
CA GLU A 207 8.72 -4.56 1.41
C GLU A 207 9.36 -3.30 0.83
N ARG A 208 10.66 -3.08 1.04
CA ARG A 208 11.36 -1.93 0.43
C ARG A 208 11.35 -2.04 -1.09
N GLU A 209 11.56 -3.23 -1.65
CA GLU A 209 11.63 -3.43 -3.10
C GLU A 209 10.28 -3.10 -3.76
N ILE A 210 9.19 -3.71 -3.31
CA ILE A 210 7.89 -3.55 -3.97
C ILE A 210 7.29 -2.17 -3.70
N ASN A 211 7.35 -1.65 -2.46
CA ASN A 211 6.85 -0.30 -2.18
C ASN A 211 7.62 0.75 -2.98
N THR A 212 8.96 0.65 -3.05
CA THR A 212 9.78 1.56 -3.87
C THR A 212 9.44 1.44 -5.34
N GLN A 213 9.26 0.23 -5.86
CA GLN A 213 8.97 0.05 -7.28
C GLN A 213 7.65 0.72 -7.69
N GLY A 214 6.62 0.64 -6.84
CA GLY A 214 5.39 1.40 -7.05
C GLY A 214 5.62 2.92 -7.05
N LEU A 215 6.44 3.45 -6.14
CA LEU A 215 6.79 4.87 -6.10
C LEU A 215 7.59 5.32 -7.33
N VAL A 216 8.51 4.50 -7.84
CA VAL A 216 9.28 4.78 -9.07
C VAL A 216 8.33 4.87 -10.28
N VAL A 217 7.41 3.91 -10.42
CA VAL A 217 6.43 3.94 -11.52
C VAL A 217 5.49 5.14 -11.38
N ALA A 218 5.03 5.45 -10.17
CA ALA A 218 4.20 6.63 -9.92
C ALA A 218 4.95 7.94 -10.24
N ALA A 219 6.25 8.03 -9.92
CA ALA A 219 7.10 9.18 -10.23
C ALA A 219 7.32 9.38 -11.74
N GLN A 220 7.34 8.30 -12.53
CA GLN A 220 7.40 8.35 -14.00
C GLN A 220 6.07 8.76 -14.62
N ARG A 221 4.97 8.22 -14.12
CA ARG A 221 3.64 8.42 -14.69
C ARG A 221 3.04 9.78 -14.35
N PHE A 222 3.37 10.30 -13.17
CA PHE A 222 2.90 11.58 -12.65
C PHE A 222 4.10 12.44 -12.24
N PRO A 223 4.90 12.93 -13.21
CA PRO A 223 6.09 13.69 -12.93
C PRO A 223 5.75 15.02 -12.25
N VAL A 224 6.60 15.43 -11.31
CA VAL A 224 6.45 16.74 -10.65
C VAL A 224 6.81 17.87 -11.62
N ASP A 225 6.12 19.00 -11.51
CA ASP A 225 6.45 20.18 -12.29
C ASP A 225 7.68 20.89 -11.70
N LEU A 226 8.83 20.72 -12.35
CA LEU A 226 10.10 21.32 -11.91
C LEU A 226 10.12 22.85 -12.02
N ALA A 227 9.34 23.45 -12.93
CA ALA A 227 9.27 24.90 -13.09
C ALA A 227 8.55 25.52 -11.89
N ALA A 228 7.42 24.94 -11.48
CA ALA A 228 6.69 25.35 -10.29
C ALA A 228 7.47 25.13 -8.98
N ALA A 229 8.24 24.04 -8.87
CA ALA A 229 9.04 23.74 -7.68
C ALA A 229 10.22 24.72 -7.47
N THR A 230 10.75 25.30 -8.56
CA THR A 230 11.85 26.27 -8.50
C THR A 230 11.35 27.65 -8.04
N GLU A 231 10.15 28.06 -8.44
CA GLU A 231 9.51 29.31 -8.01
C GLU A 231 9.13 29.33 -6.51
N ALA A 232 8.78 28.17 -5.93
CA ALA A 232 8.48 28.08 -4.50
C ALA A 232 9.73 28.26 -3.62
N ARG A 233 10.91 27.85 -4.11
CA ARG A 233 12.19 27.99 -3.40
C ARG A 233 12.85 29.36 -3.53
N SER A 234 12.52 30.14 -4.56
CA SER A 234 13.03 31.51 -4.73
C SER A 234 12.23 32.57 -3.95
N LYS A 235 11.08 32.18 -3.39
CA LYS A 235 10.19 33.04 -2.58
C LYS A 235 10.32 32.79 -1.06
N LEU A 236 11.27 31.96 -0.64
CA LEU A 236 11.69 31.71 0.75
C LEU A 236 13.09 32.28 0.96
#